data_AF-A0A2S3YVT9-F1
#
_entry.id   AF-A0A2S3YVT9-F1
#
_cell.length_a   1.000
_cell.length_b   1.000
_cell.length_c   1.000
_cell.angle_alpha   90.00
_cell.angle_beta   90.00
_cell.angle_gamma   90.00
#
_symmetry.space_group_name_H-M   'P 1'
#
loop_
_entity.id
_entity.type
_entity.pdbx_description
1 polymer ?
#
loop_
_entity_poly.entity_id
_entity_poly.type
_entity_poly.pdbx_seq_one_letter_code
_entity_poly.pdbx_strand_id
1 'polypeptide(L)'
;MGYRWRKKVNRKELEQMRDYYAVNVKYAEEMIEFLKEYRWVSRAPDDQRSDDEVIQEQVEMHLRLIENYSRSIAMLEARIRGTE
;
A
#
# COMPACT_ATOMS: atom_id res chain seq x y z
N MET A 1 8.90 4.79 -40.89
CA MET A 1 9.41 3.82 -39.90
C MET A 1 9.51 4.52 -38.55
N GLY A 2 8.58 4.27 -37.63
CA GLY A 2 8.56 4.91 -36.31
C GLY A 2 9.35 4.10 -35.29
N TYR A 3 10.41 4.66 -34.74
CA TYR A 3 11.21 4.03 -33.69
C TYR A 3 10.39 3.90 -32.41
N ARG A 4 9.84 2.70 -32.16
CA ARG A 4 9.24 2.34 -30.87
C ARG A 4 10.37 1.96 -29.92
N TRP A 5 10.93 2.95 -29.23
CA TRP A 5 11.86 2.73 -28.13
C TRP A 5 11.12 2.01 -26.99
N ARG A 6 11.05 0.67 -27.02
CA ARG A 6 10.70 -0.12 -25.84
C ARG A 6 11.83 0.10 -24.84
N LYS A 7 11.65 1.03 -23.90
CA LYS A 7 12.51 1.14 -22.72
C LYS A 7 12.57 -0.28 -22.12
N LYS A 8 13.74 -0.92 -22.15
CA LYS A 8 13.92 -2.24 -21.52
C LYS A 8 13.56 -2.04 -20.05
N VAL A 9 12.53 -2.73 -19.60
CA VAL A 9 12.11 -2.70 -18.20
C VAL A 9 13.26 -3.31 -17.40
N ASN A 10 13.85 -2.54 -16.50
CA ASN A 10 14.97 -3.02 -15.70
C ASN A 10 14.40 -3.89 -14.57
N ARG A 11 14.76 -5.18 -14.55
CA ARG A 11 14.31 -6.13 -13.51
C ARG A 11 14.58 -5.59 -12.10
N LYS A 12 15.75 -4.98 -11.90
CA LYS A 12 16.14 -4.37 -10.62
C LYS A 12 15.19 -3.26 -10.18
N GLU A 13 14.70 -2.43 -11.12
CA GLU A 13 13.74 -1.37 -10.80
C GLU A 13 12.38 -1.97 -10.39
N LEU A 14 11.94 -3.04 -11.04
CA LEU A 14 10.70 -3.73 -10.65
C LEU A 14 10.80 -4.39 -9.27
N GLU A 15 11.93 -5.03 -8.97
CA GLU A 15 12.19 -5.64 -7.67
C GLU A 15 12.22 -4.57 -6.57
N GLN A 16 12.90 -3.44 -6.81
CA GLN A 16 12.90 -2.30 -5.88
C GLN A 16 11.49 -1.75 -5.62
N MET A 17 10.66 -1.60 -6.66
CA MET A 17 9.27 -1.17 -6.50
C MET A 17 8.43 -2.18 -5.71
N ARG A 18 8.62 -3.48 -5.95
CA ARG A 18 7.93 -4.56 -5.22
C ARG A 18 8.27 -4.49 -3.74
N ASP A 19 9.56 -4.39 -3.42
CA ASP A 19 10.04 -4.35 -2.04
C ASP A 19 9.54 -3.09 -1.32
N TYR A 20 9.52 -1.95 -2.01
CA TYR A 20 8.91 -0.73 -1.49
C TYR A 20 7.43 -0.91 -1.13
N TYR A 21 6.63 -1.53 -2.02
CA TYR A 21 5.23 -1.81 -1.72
C TYR A 21 5.05 -2.80 -0.57
N ALA A 22 5.91 -3.81 -0.47
CA ALA A 22 5.87 -4.76 0.64
C ALA A 22 6.13 -4.09 1.99
N VAL A 23 7.08 -3.14 2.06
CA VAL A 23 7.31 -2.32 3.26
C VAL A 23 6.07 -1.50 3.61
N ASN A 24 5.38 -0.93 2.62
CA ASN A 24 4.16 -0.15 2.87
C ASN A 24 2.97 -1.01 3.32
N VAL A 25 2.86 -2.24 2.83
CA VAL A 25 1.86 -3.21 3.34
C VAL A 25 2.11 -3.47 4.82
N LYS A 26 3.35 -3.82 5.18
CA LYS A 26 3.72 -4.09 6.57
C LYS A 26 3.47 -2.89 7.48
N TYR A 27 3.83 -1.69 7.05
CA TYR A 27 3.55 -0.47 7.79
C TYR A 27 2.04 -0.25 8.01
N ALA A 28 1.21 -0.50 6.99
CA ALA A 28 -0.24 -0.37 7.12
C ALA A 28 -0.83 -1.42 8.08
N GLU A 29 -0.29 -2.64 8.12
CA GLU A 29 -0.66 -3.67 9.10
C GLU A 29 -0.31 -3.23 10.53
N GLU A 30 0.92 -2.76 10.75
CA GLU A 30 1.38 -2.24 12.05
C GLU A 30 0.52 -1.05 12.52
N MET A 31 0.11 -0.16 11.61
CA MET A 31 -0.79 0.95 11.95
C MET A 31 -2.19 0.48 12.36
N ILE A 32 -2.74 -0.56 11.72
CA ILE A 32 -4.04 -1.13 12.11
C ILE A 32 -3.96 -1.70 13.53
N GLU A 33 -2.89 -2.43 13.86
CA GLU A 33 -2.65 -2.96 15.20
C GLU A 33 -2.54 -1.83 16.21
N PHE A 34 -1.74 -0.80 15.90
CA PHE A 34 -1.58 0.38 16.75
C PHE A 34 -2.91 1.09 17.04
N LEU A 35 -3.73 1.33 16.01
CA LEU A 35 -5.04 1.97 16.16
C LEU A 35 -5.98 1.16 17.05
N LYS A 36 -5.96 -0.16 16.93
CA LYS A 36 -6.80 -1.07 17.74
C LYS A 36 -6.32 -1.18 19.18
N GLU A 37 -5.01 -1.25 19.40
CA GLU A 37 -4.41 -1.42 20.73
C GLU A 37 -4.48 -0.13 21.55
N TYR A 38 -4.03 0.99 20.96
CA TYR A 38 -3.88 2.26 21.68
C TYR A 38 -5.10 3.18 21.56
N ARG A 39 -6.08 2.81 20.72
CA ARG A 39 -7.26 3.61 20.42
C ARG A 39 -6.91 5.05 20.05
N TRP A 40 -5.86 5.21 19.27
CA TRP A 40 -5.38 6.51 18.86
C TRP A 40 -6.32 7.13 17.82
N VAL A 41 -6.74 8.37 18.06
CA VAL A 41 -7.67 9.11 17.20
C VAL A 41 -7.05 10.43 16.80
N SER A 42 -6.99 10.67 15.50
CA SER A 42 -6.65 11.97 14.92
C SER A 42 -7.86 12.48 14.16
N ARG A 43 -8.51 13.50 14.71
CA ARG A 43 -9.70 14.14 14.13
C ARG A 43 -9.61 15.67 14.23
N ALA A 44 -10.40 16.34 13.41
CA ALA A 44 -10.55 17.79 13.49
C ALA A 44 -11.29 18.20 14.78
N PRO A 45 -11.08 19.43 15.31
CA PRO A 45 -11.73 19.86 16.56
C PRO A 45 -13.26 19.89 16.53
N ASP A 46 -13.85 20.00 15.34
CA ASP A 46 -15.29 20.05 15.10
C ASP A 46 -15.91 18.68 14.80
N ASP A 47 -15.10 17.63 14.66
CA ASP A 47 -15.56 16.27 14.38
C ASP A 47 -16.29 15.66 15.59
N GLN A 48 -17.60 15.49 15.44
CA GLN A 48 -18.51 14.95 16.47
C GLN A 48 -18.60 13.43 16.47
N ARG A 49 -17.92 12.74 15.54
CA ARG A 49 -17.94 11.27 15.46
C ARG A 49 -17.30 10.65 16.69
N SER A 50 -17.79 9.48 17.06
CA SER A 50 -17.20 8.70 18.15
C SER A 50 -15.79 8.23 17.80
N ASP A 51 -14.98 7.95 18.82
CA ASP A 51 -13.64 7.41 18.64
C ASP A 51 -13.66 6.08 17.85
N ASP A 52 -14.68 5.24 18.08
CA ASP A 52 -14.87 3.98 17.34
C ASP A 52 -15.08 4.21 15.85
N GLU A 53 -15.91 5.19 15.46
CA GLU A 53 -16.16 5.52 14.06
C GLU A 53 -14.89 6.02 13.37
N VAL A 54 -14.12 6.89 14.05
CA VAL A 54 -12.88 7.42 13.48
C VAL A 54 -11.81 6.34 13.37
N ILE A 55 -11.65 5.48 14.38
CA ILE A 55 -10.72 4.34 14.34
C ILE A 55 -11.11 3.40 13.20
N GLN A 56 -12.41 3.07 13.06
CA GLN A 56 -12.88 2.19 12.01
C GLN A 56 -12.60 2.76 10.61
N GLU A 57 -12.85 4.06 10.40
CA GLU A 57 -12.51 4.75 9.15
C GLU A 57 -11.00 4.67 8.83
N GLN A 58 -10.14 4.89 9.84
CA GLN A 58 -8.70 4.80 9.67
C GLN A 58 -8.22 3.37 9.39
N VAL A 59 -8.81 2.37 10.05
CA VAL A 59 -8.55 0.95 9.76
C VAL A 59 -8.95 0.61 8.32
N GLU A 60 -10.12 1.06 7.86
CA GLU A 60 -10.58 0.84 6.49
C GLU A 60 -9.69 1.53 5.44
N MET A 61 -9.13 2.69 5.77
CA MET A 61 -8.13 3.35 4.94
C MET A 61 -6.86 2.49 4.80
N HIS A 62 -6.33 1.96 5.90
CA HIS A 62 -5.14 1.10 5.87
C HIS A 62 -5.41 -0.23 5.16
N LEU A 63 -6.58 -0.84 5.34
CA LEU A 63 -6.99 -2.05 4.60
C LEU A 63 -7.02 -1.81 3.09
N ARG A 64 -7.54 -0.66 2.65
CA ARG A 64 -7.51 -0.28 1.21
C ARG A 64 -6.08 -0.10 0.69
N LEU A 65 -5.17 0.45 1.50
CA LEU A 65 -3.76 0.56 1.14
C LEU A 65 -3.11 -0.82 0.97
N ILE A 66 -3.35 -1.74 1.91
CA ILE A 66 -2.87 -3.13 1.85
C ILE A 66 -3.35 -3.79 0.56
N GLU A 67 -4.64 -3.66 0.24
CA GLU A 67 -5.21 -4.25 -0.97
C GLU A 67 -4.56 -3.70 -2.24
N ASN A 68 -4.43 -2.37 -2.35
CA ASN A 68 -3.84 -1.71 -3.51
C ASN A 68 -2.37 -2.10 -3.72
N TYR A 69 -1.57 -2.11 -2.66
CA TYR A 69 -0.18 -2.51 -2.74
C TYR A 69 -0.02 -4.00 -3.01
N SER A 70 -0.83 -4.86 -2.41
CA SER A 70 -0.81 -6.31 -2.66
C SER A 70 -1.13 -6.64 -4.13
N ARG A 71 -2.14 -5.98 -4.72
CA ARG A 71 -2.42 -6.12 -6.16
C ARG A 71 -1.24 -5.65 -7.01
N SER A 72 -0.60 -4.55 -6.62
CA SER A 72 0.56 -4.00 -7.34
C SER A 72 1.77 -4.92 -7.26
N ILE A 73 2.03 -5.53 -6.10
CA ILE A 73 3.06 -6.55 -5.89
C ILE A 73 2.80 -7.73 -6.82
N ALA A 74 1.57 -8.27 -6.85
CA ALA A 74 1.22 -9.41 -7.71
C ALA A 74 1.47 -9.11 -9.20
N MET A 75 1.15 -7.89 -9.67
CA MET A 75 1.44 -7.44 -11.03
C MET A 75 2.94 -7.32 -11.31
N LEU A 76 3.71 -6.78 -10.36
CA LEU A 76 5.15 -6.65 -10.48
C LEU A 76 5.83 -8.01 -10.54
N GLU A 77 5.43 -8.96 -9.69
CA GLU A 77 5.93 -10.33 -9.69
C GLU A 77 5.64 -11.06 -10.99
N ALA A 78 4.42 -10.94 -11.53
CA ALA A 78 4.08 -11.50 -12.83
C ALA A 78 4.98 -10.94 -13.94
N ARG A 79 5.29 -9.65 -13.88
CA ARG A 79 6.18 -8.99 -14.85
C ARG A 79 7.64 -9.41 -14.69
N ILE A 80 8.12 -9.56 -13.45
CA ILE A 80 9.48 -10.05 -13.17
C ILE A 80 9.65 -11.48 -13.69
N ARG A 81 8.70 -12.38 -13.42
CA ARG A 81 8.72 -13.76 -13.96
C ARG A 81 8.68 -13.79 -15.49
N GLY A 82 7.91 -12.90 -16.11
CA GLY A 82 7.87 -12.77 -17.57
C GLY A 82 9.12 -12.14 -18.21
N THR A 83 10.10 -11.70 -17.40
CA THR A 83 11.43 -11.28 -17.88
C THR A 83 12.50 -12.37 -17.80
N GLU A 84 12.14 -13.57 -17.29
CA GLU A 84 12.98 -14.78 -17.30
C GLU A 84 12.85 -15.52 -18.63
#